data_AF-A0A644WC58-F1
#
_entry.id   AF-A0A644WC58-F1
#
_cell.length_a   1.000
_cell.length_b   1.000
_cell.length_c   1.000
_cell.angle_alpha   90.00
_cell.angle_beta   90.00
_cell.angle_gamma   90.00
#
_symmetry.space_group_name_H-M   'P 1'
#
loop_
_entity.id
_entity.type
_entity.pdbx_description
1 polymer ?
#
loop_
_entity_poly.entity_id
_entity_poly.type
_entity_poly.pdbx_seq_one_letter_code
_entity_poly.pdbx_strand_id
1 'polypeptide(L)'
;MDLFIRIGYGVMAAAIIICFVFSRRNVKELRFKVDAFAEAFLKFSNYISPDPPRRKLAVRRSGGGVAPLPLEQQPEEIRCILSRGRSEQAEKEYLKMEEAASAVKRHCRRNRRLNIQFTQPVEKLFFLAYTFHSGALDLNSIDDENKENAFRSFLEDQLEHRMVLLKRISREFNDKFLALNKRYDLKGAEKVESEPHKLSTH
;
A
#
# COMPACT_ATOMS: atom_id res chain seq x y z
N MET A 1 4.58 17.20 -54.21
CA MET A 1 4.96 16.28 -53.11
C MET A 1 5.03 16.98 -51.76
N ASP A 2 5.56 18.22 -51.67
CA ASP A 2 5.77 18.90 -50.38
C ASP A 2 4.51 19.16 -49.52
N LEU A 3 3.36 19.42 -50.14
CA LEU A 3 2.12 19.66 -49.39
C LEU A 3 1.65 18.40 -48.65
N PHE A 4 1.70 17.25 -49.31
CA PHE A 4 1.33 15.96 -48.69
C PHE A 4 2.29 15.56 -47.57
N ILE A 5 3.59 15.84 -47.72
CA ILE A 5 4.59 15.60 -46.69
C ILE A 5 4.34 16.50 -45.47
N ARG A 6 4.06 17.80 -45.67
CA ARG A 6 3.73 18.74 -44.58
C ARG A 6 2.43 18.37 -43.87
N ILE A 7 1.40 17.96 -44.61
CA ILE A 7 0.15 17.46 -44.03
C ILE A 7 0.41 16.18 -43.22
N GLY A 8 1.22 15.25 -43.74
CA GLY A 8 1.62 14.03 -43.04
C GLY A 8 2.32 14.31 -41.71
N TYR A 9 3.27 15.23 -41.67
CA TYR A 9 3.92 15.67 -40.43
C TYR A 9 2.94 16.33 -39.46
N GLY A 10 2.01 17.15 -39.97
CA GLY A 10 0.96 17.76 -39.15
C GLY A 10 0.06 16.72 -38.47
N VAL A 11 -0.34 15.68 -39.21
CA VAL A 11 -1.16 14.57 -38.67
C VAL A 11 -0.36 13.75 -37.65
N MET A 12 0.91 13.43 -37.91
CA MET A 12 1.76 12.72 -36.94
C MET A 12 1.94 13.52 -35.64
N ALA A 13 2.21 14.83 -35.73
CA ALA A 13 2.34 15.68 -34.56
C ALA A 13 1.03 15.72 -33.74
N ALA A 14 -0.11 15.87 -34.41
CA ALA A 14 -1.42 15.84 -33.75
C ALA A 14 -1.68 14.48 -33.08
N ALA A 15 -1.40 13.36 -33.75
CA ALA A 15 -1.56 12.02 -33.19
C ALA A 15 -0.69 11.81 -31.94
N ILE A 16 0.58 12.25 -31.96
CA ILE A 16 1.48 12.17 -30.80
C ILE A 16 0.94 12.97 -29.61
N ILE A 17 0.49 14.21 -29.84
CA ILE A 17 -0.09 15.07 -28.80
C ILE A 17 -1.34 14.42 -28.20
N ILE A 18 -2.23 13.88 -29.04
CA ILE A 18 -3.45 13.20 -28.60
C ILE A 18 -3.10 11.96 -27.75
N CYS A 19 -2.20 11.10 -28.23
CA CYS A 19 -1.72 9.94 -27.47
C CYS A 19 -1.11 10.33 -26.11
N PHE A 20 -0.36 11.43 -26.06
CA PHE A 20 0.22 11.93 -24.83
C PHE A 20 -0.83 12.43 -23.83
N VAL A 21 -1.85 13.16 -24.30
CA VAL A 21 -2.98 13.62 -23.48
C VAL A 21 -3.76 12.44 -22.92
N PHE A 22 -4.10 11.44 -23.75
CA PHE A 22 -4.78 10.23 -23.29
C PHE A 22 -3.94 9.44 -22.28
N SER A 23 -2.63 9.31 -22.51
CA SER A 23 -1.71 8.68 -21.56
C SER A 23 -1.72 9.38 -20.20
N ARG A 24 -1.63 10.72 -20.18
CA ARG A 24 -1.68 11.50 -18.94
C ARG A 24 -3.03 11.38 -18.22
N ARG A 25 -4.14 11.40 -18.95
CA ARG A 25 -5.49 11.20 -18.37
C ARG A 25 -5.63 9.82 -17.74
N ASN A 26 -5.19 8.76 -18.41
CA ASN A 26 -5.20 7.40 -17.86
C ASN A 26 -4.37 7.28 -16.58
N VAL A 27 -3.16 7.87 -16.55
CA VAL A 27 -2.34 7.88 -15.32
C VAL A 27 -3.02 8.67 -14.21
N LYS A 28 -3.67 9.80 -14.52
CA LYS A 28 -4.42 10.59 -13.53
C LYS A 28 -5.58 9.79 -12.93
N GLU A 29 -6.39 9.13 -13.76
CA GLU A 29 -7.48 8.26 -13.31
C GLU A 29 -7.00 7.08 -12.46
N LEU A 30 -5.83 6.53 -12.79
CA LEU A 30 -5.21 5.48 -12.00
C LEU A 30 -4.78 5.99 -10.63
N ARG A 31 -4.21 7.19 -10.54
CA ARG A 31 -3.84 7.80 -9.25
C ARG A 31 -5.06 7.99 -8.35
N PHE A 32 -6.22 8.40 -8.89
CA PHE A 32 -7.46 8.48 -8.10
C PHE A 32 -7.93 7.13 -7.54
N LYS A 33 -7.69 6.03 -8.26
CA LYS A 33 -7.97 4.67 -7.73
C LYS A 33 -6.99 4.30 -6.62
N VAL A 34 -5.74 4.71 -6.75
CA VAL A 34 -4.73 4.55 -5.69
C VAL A 34 -5.07 5.42 -4.47
N ASP A 35 -5.65 6.61 -4.65
CA ASP A 35 -6.10 7.46 -3.54
C ASP A 35 -7.16 6.75 -2.70
N ALA A 36 -8.14 6.09 -3.34
CA ALA A 36 -9.15 5.29 -2.65
C ALA A 36 -8.53 4.15 -1.84
N PHE A 37 -7.56 3.44 -2.44
CA PHE A 37 -6.80 2.39 -1.73
C PHE A 37 -6.02 2.97 -0.55
N ALA A 38 -5.29 4.06 -0.77
CA ALA A 38 -4.46 4.70 0.23
C ALA A 38 -5.32 5.22 1.39
N GLU A 39 -6.44 5.86 1.11
CA GLU A 39 -7.36 6.34 2.14
C GLU A 39 -7.87 5.20 3.03
N ALA A 40 -8.33 4.11 2.42
CA ALA A 40 -8.84 2.95 3.14
C ALA A 40 -7.74 2.26 3.94
N PHE A 41 -6.55 2.06 3.35
CA PHE A 41 -5.38 1.50 4.03
C PHE A 41 -5.00 2.31 5.27
N LEU A 42 -4.90 3.64 5.14
CA LEU A 42 -4.54 4.53 6.26
C LEU A 42 -5.59 4.52 7.35
N LYS A 43 -6.88 4.56 6.99
CA LYS A 43 -7.97 4.51 7.97
C LYS A 43 -7.99 3.17 8.71
N PHE A 44 -7.80 2.08 7.98
CA PHE A 44 -7.71 0.74 8.53
C PHE A 44 -6.53 0.62 9.51
N SER A 45 -5.32 0.97 9.07
CA SER A 45 -4.12 0.88 9.91
C SER A 45 -4.18 1.80 11.13
N ASN A 46 -4.62 3.05 10.95
CA ASN A 46 -4.71 4.01 12.05
C ASN A 46 -5.76 3.63 13.09
N TYR A 47 -6.84 2.98 12.67
CA TYR A 47 -7.87 2.49 13.58
C TYR A 47 -7.36 1.30 14.41
N ILE A 48 -6.66 0.38 13.77
CA ILE A 48 -6.11 -0.84 14.40
C ILE A 48 -4.97 -0.49 15.35
N SER A 49 -3.90 0.11 14.82
CA SER A 49 -2.68 0.46 15.55
C SER A 49 -2.18 1.82 15.05
N PRO A 50 -2.56 2.92 15.73
CA PRO A 50 -2.10 4.26 15.35
C PRO A 50 -0.58 4.41 15.38
N ASP A 51 0.06 3.71 16.31
CA ASP A 51 1.50 3.69 16.55
C ASP A 51 1.99 2.22 16.50
N PRO A 52 3.27 1.96 16.15
CA PRO A 52 3.83 0.61 16.16
C PRO A 52 3.73 -0.03 17.56
N PRO A 53 3.29 -1.29 17.66
CA PRO A 53 3.16 -1.96 18.95
C PRO A 53 4.53 -2.26 19.57
N ARG A 54 4.59 -2.26 20.90
CA ARG A 54 5.81 -2.61 21.65
C ARG A 54 5.99 -4.12 21.76
N ARG A 55 4.89 -4.85 21.80
CA ARG A 55 4.84 -6.32 21.83
C ARG A 55 4.58 -6.85 20.44
N LYS A 56 5.14 -8.03 20.18
CA LYS A 56 4.99 -8.75 18.91
C LYS A 56 3.99 -9.89 19.08
N LEU A 57 3.46 -10.37 17.95
CA LEU A 57 2.69 -11.61 17.90
C LEU A 57 3.52 -12.74 18.51
N ALA A 58 3.00 -13.38 19.55
CA ALA A 58 3.66 -14.51 20.18
C ALA A 58 3.41 -15.77 19.36
N VAL A 59 4.48 -16.46 18.99
CA VAL A 59 4.46 -17.65 18.15
C VAL A 59 5.29 -18.76 18.78
N ARG A 60 4.89 -20.01 18.58
CA ARG A 60 5.71 -21.21 18.80
C ARG A 60 6.32 -21.60 17.47
N ARG A 61 7.60 -21.98 17.49
CA ARG A 61 8.29 -22.54 16.33
C ARG A 61 8.62 -24.00 16.58
N SER A 62 8.24 -24.86 15.65
CA SER A 62 8.61 -26.27 15.65
C SER A 62 8.82 -26.71 14.21
N GLY A 63 9.99 -27.29 13.90
CA GLY A 63 10.27 -27.87 12.58
C GLY A 63 10.15 -26.91 11.38
N GLY A 64 10.34 -25.60 11.57
CA GLY A 64 10.19 -24.58 10.51
C GLY A 64 8.74 -24.08 10.31
N GLY A 65 7.78 -24.62 11.06
CA GLY A 65 6.40 -24.10 11.09
C GLY A 65 6.23 -22.96 12.10
N VAL A 66 5.35 -22.02 11.77
CA VAL A 66 4.92 -20.95 12.67
C VAL A 66 3.54 -21.31 13.21
N ALA A 67 3.41 -21.32 14.54
CA ALA A 67 2.12 -21.54 15.20
C ALA A 67 1.88 -20.42 16.22
N PRO A 68 1.04 -19.42 15.91
CA PRO A 68 0.69 -18.38 16.86
C PRO A 68 0.11 -18.97 18.14
N LEU A 69 0.45 -18.38 19.28
CA LEU A 69 -0.21 -18.73 20.54
C LEU A 69 -1.72 -18.43 20.43
N PRO A 70 -2.57 -19.21 21.15
CA PRO A 70 -3.98 -18.88 21.30
C PRO A 70 -4.18 -17.43 21.76
N LEU A 71 -5.30 -16.82 21.38
CA LEU A 71 -5.57 -15.40 21.62
C LEU A 71 -5.40 -15.00 23.09
N GLU A 72 -5.78 -15.88 24.01
CA GLU A 72 -5.73 -15.67 25.46
C GLU A 72 -4.29 -15.58 25.99
N GLN A 73 -3.36 -16.26 25.31
CA GLN A 73 -1.92 -16.29 25.62
C GLN A 73 -1.13 -15.21 24.88
N GLN A 74 -1.77 -14.47 23.96
CA GLN A 74 -1.13 -13.34 23.29
C GLN A 74 -0.91 -12.18 24.27
N PRO A 75 0.12 -11.35 24.05
CA PRO A 75 0.31 -10.11 24.81
C PRO A 75 -0.95 -9.25 24.78
N GLU A 76 -1.26 -8.57 25.89
CA GLU A 76 -2.47 -7.74 26.02
C GLU A 76 -2.60 -6.70 24.92
N GLU A 77 -1.50 -6.03 24.56
CA GLU A 77 -1.44 -5.06 23.46
C GLU A 77 -1.87 -5.69 22.12
N ILE A 78 -1.35 -6.88 21.80
CA ILE A 78 -1.70 -7.62 20.58
C ILE A 78 -3.17 -8.03 20.61
N ARG A 79 -3.69 -8.50 21.74
CA ARG A 79 -5.10 -8.84 21.88
C ARG A 79 -6.01 -7.64 21.59
N CYS A 80 -5.67 -6.46 22.10
CA CYS A 80 -6.40 -5.22 21.83
C CYS A 80 -6.35 -4.80 20.36
N ILE A 81 -5.21 -5.02 19.70
CA ILE A 81 -5.05 -4.77 18.26
C ILE A 81 -5.91 -5.74 17.43
N LEU A 82 -5.88 -7.03 17.77
CA LEU A 82 -6.68 -8.06 17.10
C LEU A 82 -8.18 -7.81 17.30
N SER A 83 -8.61 -7.40 18.49
CA SER A 83 -10.03 -7.10 18.75
C SER A 83 -10.53 -5.91 17.93
N ARG A 84 -9.72 -4.85 17.76
CA ARG A 84 -10.02 -3.77 16.81
C ARG A 84 -10.06 -4.27 15.37
N GLY A 85 -9.16 -5.15 14.98
CA GLY A 85 -9.13 -5.76 13.64
C GLY A 85 -10.39 -6.57 13.29
N ARG A 86 -11.14 -7.03 14.30
CA ARG A 86 -12.42 -7.75 14.16
C ARG A 86 -13.66 -6.84 14.18
N SER A 87 -13.50 -5.54 14.36
CA SER A 87 -14.66 -4.65 14.44
C SER A 87 -15.27 -4.39 13.06
N GLU A 88 -16.56 -4.09 13.02
CA GLU A 88 -17.26 -3.70 11.80
C GLU A 88 -16.62 -2.49 11.11
N GLN A 89 -16.02 -1.58 11.89
CA GLN A 89 -15.32 -0.43 11.34
C GLN A 89 -14.06 -0.86 10.59
N ALA A 90 -13.28 -1.80 11.14
CA ALA A 90 -12.10 -2.33 10.48
C ALA A 90 -12.49 -3.09 9.20
N GLU A 91 -13.52 -3.93 9.26
CA GLU A 91 -14.06 -4.66 8.11
C GLU A 91 -14.51 -3.72 6.99
N LYS A 92 -15.25 -2.65 7.33
CA LYS A 92 -15.72 -1.66 6.36
C LYS A 92 -14.58 -0.98 5.59
N GLU A 93 -13.51 -0.59 6.28
CA GLU A 93 -12.35 0.01 5.62
C GLU A 93 -11.54 -1.04 4.84
N TYR A 94 -11.46 -2.27 5.34
CA TYR A 94 -10.84 -3.38 4.61
C TYR A 94 -11.54 -3.68 3.27
N LEU A 95 -12.88 -3.76 3.25
CA LEU A 95 -13.64 -4.02 2.02
C LEU A 95 -13.46 -2.91 0.96
N LYS A 96 -13.42 -1.64 1.38
CA LYS A 96 -13.11 -0.52 0.47
C LYS A 96 -11.71 -0.65 -0.13
N MET A 97 -10.74 -1.06 0.69
CA MET A 97 -9.37 -1.26 0.26
C MET A 97 -9.28 -2.41 -0.77
N GLU A 98 -9.99 -3.53 -0.55
CA GLU A 98 -10.07 -4.65 -1.48
C GLU A 98 -10.68 -4.23 -2.83
N GLU A 99 -11.79 -3.49 -2.81
CA GLU A 99 -12.43 -2.96 -4.01
C GLU A 99 -11.48 -2.05 -4.80
N ALA A 100 -10.79 -1.14 -4.09
CA ALA A 100 -9.84 -0.22 -4.69
C ALA A 100 -8.61 -0.93 -5.27
N ALA A 101 -8.05 -1.93 -4.57
CA ALA A 101 -6.94 -2.75 -5.07
C ALA A 101 -7.34 -3.48 -6.38
N SER A 102 -8.54 -4.05 -6.40
CA SER A 102 -9.12 -4.69 -7.58
C SER A 102 -9.34 -3.70 -8.73
N ALA A 103 -9.74 -2.46 -8.44
CA ALA A 103 -9.87 -1.41 -9.44
C ALA A 103 -8.52 -1.01 -10.05
N VAL A 104 -7.47 -0.87 -9.24
CA VAL A 104 -6.09 -0.60 -9.70
C VAL A 104 -5.59 -1.72 -10.61
N LYS A 105 -5.76 -2.98 -10.18
CA LYS A 105 -5.35 -4.17 -10.96
C LYS A 105 -6.07 -4.25 -12.32
N ARG A 106 -7.38 -4.05 -12.33
CA ARG A 106 -8.18 -4.06 -13.57
C ARG A 106 -7.72 -2.98 -14.54
N HIS A 107 -7.43 -1.78 -14.05
CA HIS A 107 -7.00 -0.65 -14.88
C HIS A 107 -5.61 -0.86 -15.51
N CYS A 108 -4.69 -1.53 -14.81
CA CYS A 108 -3.31 -1.73 -15.28
C CYS A 108 -3.12 -3.02 -16.11
N ARG A 109 -4.11 -3.92 -16.18
CA ARG A 109 -4.01 -5.28 -16.72
C ARG A 109 -3.21 -5.43 -18.02
N ARG A 110 -3.36 -4.48 -18.97
CA ARG A 110 -2.72 -4.54 -20.31
C ARG A 110 -1.42 -3.74 -20.41
N ASN A 111 -0.97 -3.07 -19.35
CA ASN A 111 0.20 -2.20 -19.37
C ASN A 111 1.23 -2.64 -18.33
N ARG A 112 2.30 -3.32 -18.79
CA ARG A 112 3.38 -3.82 -17.94
C ARG A 112 4.03 -2.73 -17.08
N ARG A 113 4.26 -1.55 -17.64
CA ARG A 113 4.89 -0.44 -16.91
C ARG A 113 3.99 0.04 -15.77
N LEU A 114 2.69 0.21 -16.03
CA LEU A 114 1.73 0.62 -14.99
C LEU A 114 1.53 -0.48 -13.94
N ASN A 115 1.54 -1.76 -14.33
CA ASN A 115 1.50 -2.87 -13.37
C ASN A 115 2.67 -2.80 -12.38
N ILE A 116 3.90 -2.57 -12.85
CA ILE A 116 5.08 -2.45 -11.98
C ILE A 116 4.98 -1.19 -11.10
N GLN A 117 4.56 -0.07 -11.68
CA GLN A 117 4.52 1.21 -10.95
C GLN A 117 3.41 1.28 -9.91
N PHE A 118 2.25 0.68 -10.15
CA PHE A 118 1.05 0.84 -9.35
C PHE A 118 0.51 -0.46 -8.78
N THR A 119 0.24 -1.46 -9.64
CA THR A 119 -0.41 -2.71 -9.19
C THR A 119 0.46 -3.50 -8.22
N GLN A 120 1.72 -3.76 -8.54
CA GLN A 120 2.60 -4.55 -7.66
C GLN A 120 2.76 -3.94 -6.26
N PRO A 121 3.02 -2.62 -6.11
CA PRO A 121 3.06 -1.98 -4.80
C PRO A 121 1.74 -2.05 -4.05
N VAL A 122 0.61 -1.83 -4.73
CA VAL A 122 -0.74 -1.91 -4.13
C VAL A 122 -1.05 -3.35 -3.70
N GLU A 123 -0.75 -4.35 -4.53
CA GLU A 123 -0.94 -5.76 -4.20
C GLU A 123 -0.05 -6.19 -3.02
N LYS A 124 1.21 -5.70 -2.94
CA LYS A 124 2.08 -5.95 -1.79
C LYS A 124 1.45 -5.41 -0.50
N LEU A 125 1.03 -4.15 -0.48
CA LEU A 125 0.40 -3.54 0.70
C LEU A 125 -0.94 -4.20 1.04
N PHE A 126 -1.73 -4.55 0.03
CA PHE A 126 -2.98 -5.27 0.22
C PHE A 126 -2.75 -6.65 0.83
N PHE A 127 -1.72 -7.37 0.40
CA PHE A 127 -1.34 -8.65 1.00
C PHE A 127 -1.02 -8.51 2.49
N LEU A 128 -0.23 -7.50 2.89
CA LEU A 128 0.06 -7.23 4.30
C LEU A 128 -1.21 -7.01 5.12
N ALA A 129 -2.11 -6.17 4.60
CA ALA A 129 -3.36 -5.84 5.29
C ALA A 129 -4.34 -7.02 5.30
N TYR A 130 -4.40 -7.82 4.23
CA TYR A 130 -5.14 -9.08 4.18
C TYR A 130 -4.62 -10.06 5.23
N THR A 131 -3.31 -10.31 5.28
CA THR A 131 -2.71 -11.22 6.27
C THR A 131 -3.02 -10.75 7.69
N PHE A 132 -2.95 -9.45 7.97
CA PHE A 132 -3.37 -8.91 9.26
C PHE A 132 -4.87 -9.15 9.52
N HIS A 133 -5.74 -8.81 8.57
CA HIS A 133 -7.19 -8.92 8.74
C HIS A 133 -7.63 -10.38 8.94
N SER A 134 -7.14 -11.30 8.11
CA SER A 134 -7.36 -12.73 8.28
C SER A 134 -6.80 -13.26 9.59
N GLY A 135 -5.59 -12.82 9.99
CA GLY A 135 -5.00 -13.16 11.29
C GLY A 135 -5.78 -12.64 12.48
N ALA A 136 -6.42 -11.47 12.34
CA ALA A 136 -7.33 -10.95 13.34
C ALA A 136 -8.53 -11.88 13.52
N LEU A 137 -9.15 -12.34 12.43
CA LEU A 137 -10.30 -13.24 12.47
C LEU A 137 -9.92 -14.64 12.97
N ASP A 138 -8.83 -15.21 12.45
CA ASP A 138 -8.31 -16.52 12.81
C ASP A 138 -6.77 -16.50 12.83
N LEU A 139 -6.19 -16.62 14.03
CA LEU A 139 -4.73 -16.64 14.20
C LEU A 139 -4.08 -17.85 13.52
N ASN A 140 -4.78 -18.97 13.35
CA ASN A 140 -4.22 -20.14 12.68
C ASN A 140 -3.97 -19.88 11.18
N SER A 141 -4.54 -18.82 10.61
CA SER A 141 -4.23 -18.41 9.24
C SER A 141 -2.77 -17.97 9.05
N ILE A 142 -2.06 -17.61 10.13
CA ILE A 142 -0.64 -17.24 10.15
C ILE A 142 0.18 -18.52 10.45
N ASP A 143 0.25 -19.41 9.47
CA ASP A 143 0.83 -20.76 9.57
C ASP A 143 2.29 -20.88 9.06
N ASP A 144 2.80 -19.82 8.41
CA ASP A 144 4.14 -19.78 7.83
C ASP A 144 4.89 -18.48 8.16
N GLU A 145 6.22 -18.51 7.95
CA GLU A 145 7.09 -17.36 8.23
C GLU A 145 6.78 -16.14 7.35
N ASN A 146 6.31 -16.35 6.12
CA ASN A 146 5.97 -15.24 5.22
C ASN A 146 4.74 -14.48 5.76
N LYS A 147 3.72 -15.20 6.24
CA LYS A 147 2.55 -14.61 6.88
C LYS A 147 2.88 -13.98 8.22
N GLU A 148 3.74 -14.59 9.04
CA GLU A 148 4.25 -13.97 10.28
C GLU A 148 4.92 -12.63 9.97
N ASN A 149 5.83 -12.62 8.98
CA ASN A 149 6.54 -11.42 8.57
C ASN A 149 5.60 -10.38 7.96
N ALA A 150 4.60 -10.78 7.17
CA ALA A 150 3.61 -9.88 6.60
C ALA A 150 2.72 -9.25 7.68
N PHE A 151 2.24 -10.05 8.64
CA PHE A 151 1.49 -9.59 9.79
C PHE A 151 2.29 -8.57 10.60
N ARG A 152 3.56 -8.90 10.90
CA ARG A 152 4.46 -8.01 11.64
C ARG A 152 4.74 -6.72 10.87
N SER A 153 5.05 -6.83 9.59
CA SER A 153 5.35 -5.67 8.74
C SER A 153 4.15 -4.72 8.68
N PHE A 154 2.92 -5.24 8.57
CA PHE A 154 1.71 -4.42 8.63
C PHE A 154 1.64 -3.57 9.91
N LEU A 155 2.14 -4.03 11.05
CA LEU A 155 2.10 -3.26 12.29
C LEU A 155 3.34 -2.37 12.49
N GLU A 156 4.52 -2.85 12.10
CA GLU A 156 5.80 -2.22 12.42
C GLU A 156 6.29 -1.25 11.32
N ASP A 157 6.12 -1.59 10.04
CA ASP A 157 6.79 -0.91 8.92
C ASP A 157 5.90 0.17 8.26
N GLN A 158 5.01 0.73 9.07
CA GLN A 158 3.96 1.65 8.67
C GLN A 158 4.48 2.90 7.93
N LEU A 159 5.67 3.40 8.28
CA LEU A 159 6.30 4.53 7.60
C LEU A 159 6.70 4.18 6.15
N GLU A 160 7.30 3.01 5.93
CA GLU A 160 7.69 2.54 4.59
C GLU A 160 6.46 2.39 3.70
N HIS A 161 5.39 1.80 4.23
CA HIS A 161 4.15 1.58 3.49
C HIS A 161 3.50 2.90 3.06
N ARG A 162 3.51 3.91 3.94
CA ARG A 162 3.01 5.26 3.63
C ARG A 162 3.85 5.93 2.55
N MET A 163 5.17 5.79 2.61
CA MET A 163 6.07 6.33 1.58
C MET A 163 5.83 5.70 0.21
N VAL A 164 5.54 4.40 0.16
CA VAL A 164 5.14 3.72 -1.07
C VAL A 164 3.86 4.35 -1.65
N LEU A 165 2.86 4.64 -0.83
CA LEU A 165 1.62 5.26 -1.28
C LEU A 165 1.81 6.73 -1.69
N LEU A 166 2.57 7.51 -0.94
CA LEU A 166 2.81 8.94 -1.20
C LEU A 166 3.37 9.20 -2.61
N LYS A 167 4.25 8.32 -3.09
CA LYS A 167 4.82 8.39 -4.46
C LYS A 167 3.77 8.18 -5.57
N ARG A 168 2.60 7.63 -5.25
CA ARG A 168 1.64 7.04 -6.19
C ARG A 168 0.25 7.68 -6.14
N ILE A 169 -0.08 8.39 -5.07
CA ILE A 169 -1.34 9.14 -4.95
C ILE A 169 -1.39 10.34 -5.93
N SER A 170 -2.59 10.87 -6.14
CA SER A 170 -2.79 12.11 -6.88
C SER A 170 -2.30 13.30 -6.06
N ARG A 171 -2.01 14.42 -6.75
CA ARG A 171 -1.63 15.66 -6.05
C ARG A 171 -2.81 16.21 -5.23
N GLU A 172 -4.02 16.00 -5.75
CA GLU A 172 -5.28 16.41 -5.15
C GLU A 172 -5.55 15.72 -3.80
N PHE A 173 -4.98 14.52 -3.58
CA PHE A 173 -5.14 13.78 -2.33
C PHE A 173 -4.06 14.08 -1.28
N ASN A 174 -2.98 14.80 -1.63
CA ASN A 174 -1.82 15.01 -0.76
C ASN A 174 -2.18 15.58 0.62
N ASP A 175 -2.99 16.63 0.68
CA ASP A 175 -3.31 17.27 1.97
C ASP A 175 -4.07 16.33 2.90
N LYS A 176 -5.03 15.58 2.34
CA LYS A 176 -5.79 14.57 3.06
C LYS A 176 -4.91 13.39 3.49
N PHE A 177 -4.00 12.95 2.62
CA PHE A 177 -3.01 11.93 2.95
C PHE A 177 -2.12 12.36 4.12
N LEU A 178 -1.61 13.58 4.11
CA LEU A 178 -0.80 14.13 5.21
C LEU A 178 -1.62 14.27 6.50
N ALA A 179 -2.88 14.69 6.40
CA ALA A 179 -3.78 14.80 7.55
C ALA A 179 -4.05 13.44 8.21
N LEU A 180 -4.13 12.36 7.43
CA LEU A 180 -4.26 10.99 7.93
C LEU A 180 -2.94 10.45 8.51
N ASN A 181 -1.81 11.12 8.27
CA ASN A 181 -0.47 10.67 8.65
C ASN A 181 0.21 11.55 9.70
N LYS A 182 -0.53 12.34 10.47
CA LYS A 182 0.02 13.28 11.49
C LYS A 182 0.98 12.63 12.51
N ARG A 183 0.86 11.31 12.73
CA ARG A 183 1.71 10.54 13.65
C ARG A 183 3.02 10.04 13.04
N TYR A 184 3.17 10.14 11.71
CA TYR A 184 4.30 9.60 10.97
C TYR A 184 5.09 10.73 10.31
N ASP A 185 6.41 10.79 10.55
CA ASP A 185 7.27 11.80 9.95
C ASP A 185 7.65 11.44 8.50
N LEU A 186 6.71 11.68 7.59
CA LEU A 186 6.91 11.46 6.16
C LEU A 186 7.96 12.40 5.56
N LYS A 187 8.09 13.63 6.10
CA LYS A 187 9.05 14.61 5.60
C LYS A 187 10.49 14.23 5.95
N GLY A 188 10.71 13.71 7.15
CA GLY A 188 12.00 13.14 7.54
C GLY A 188 12.36 11.94 6.68
N ALA A 189 11.41 11.03 6.44
CA ALA A 189 11.61 9.84 5.60
C ALA A 189 11.98 10.18 4.14
N GLU A 190 11.31 11.16 3.52
CA GLU A 190 11.64 11.63 2.16
C GLU A 190 13.07 12.20 2.07
N LYS A 191 13.53 12.91 3.12
CA LYS A 191 14.90 13.45 3.16
C LYS A 191 15.93 12.34 3.25
N VAL A 192 15.69 11.33 4.08
CA VAL A 192 16.61 10.19 4.24
C VAL A 192 16.68 9.35 2.95
N GLU A 193 15.58 9.16 2.21
CA GLU A 193 15.61 8.50 0.90
C GLU A 193 16.32 9.31 -0.20
N SER A 194 16.37 10.64 -0.08
CA SER A 194 17.01 11.53 -1.06
C SER A 194 18.48 11.83 -0.76
N GLU A 195 18.95 11.53 0.46
CA GLU A 195 20.37 11.53 0.79
C GLU A 195 21.02 10.23 0.27
N PRO A 196 21.97 10.30 -0.69
CA PRO A 196 22.70 9.12 -1.10
C PRO A 196 23.43 8.56 0.13
N HIS A 197 23.30 7.25 0.38
CA HIS A 197 24.12 6.52 1.34
C HIS A 197 25.60 6.88 1.11
N LYS A 198 26.12 7.83 1.88
CA LYS A 198 27.55 7.98 2.08
C LYS A 198 27.95 6.76 2.90
N LEU A 199 28.28 5.67 2.20
CA LEU A 199 29.01 4.56 2.80
C LEU A 199 30.27 5.16 3.43
N SER A 200 30.26 5.20 4.76
CA SER A 200 31.46 5.29 5.58
C SER A 200 32.36 4.12 5.17
N THR A 201 33.38 4.42 4.39
CA THR A 201 34.56 3.56 4.24
C THR A 201 35.42 3.84 5.47
N HIS A 202 35.37 2.91 6.44
CA HIS A 202 36.42 2.73 7.41
C HIS A 202 37.54 1.89 6.79
#